data_AF-A0A844GC36-F1
#
_entry.id   AF-A0A844GC36-F1
#
_cell.length_a   1.000
_cell.length_b   1.000
_cell.length_c   1.000
_cell.angle_alpha   90.00
_cell.angle_beta   90.00
_cell.angle_gamma   90.00
#
_symmetry.space_group_name_H-M   'P 1'
#
loop_
_entity.id
_entity.type
_entity.pdbx_description
1 polymer ?
#
loop_
_entity_poly.entity_id
_entity_poly.type
_entity_poly.pdbx_seq_one_letter_code
_entity_poly.pdbx_strand_id
1 'polypeptide(L)'
;MKRIAQFLTIWFLACPVVQAAPGLTEQTKQVAHAYLKEVVRQQGLSWADFTIQVLPASRAATPCNQSYQLEPTDTRFLSRMRFTAYCPGNPQGTDIIVRADMSADVVTASRDIAAGR
;
A
#
# COMPACT_ATOMS: atom_id res chain seq x y z
N MET A 1 -3.90 8.26 -63.58
CA MET A 1 -4.46 9.48 -62.98
C MET A 1 -4.37 9.37 -61.46
N LYS A 2 -3.68 10.33 -60.83
CA LYS A 2 -3.27 10.38 -59.42
C LYS A 2 -4.46 10.60 -58.48
N ARG A 3 -4.58 9.81 -57.41
CA ARG A 3 -5.26 10.21 -56.16
C ARG A 3 -4.45 9.72 -54.96
N ILE A 4 -3.49 10.56 -54.60
CA ILE A 4 -2.70 10.51 -53.37
C ILE A 4 -3.55 11.28 -52.35
N ALA A 5 -4.17 10.59 -51.41
CA ALA A 5 -4.96 11.20 -50.34
C ALA A 5 -4.31 10.85 -48.99
N GLN A 6 -3.33 11.68 -48.63
CA GLN A 6 -3.33 12.41 -47.36
C GLN A 6 -3.53 11.54 -46.10
N PHE A 7 -2.49 10.76 -45.75
CA PHE A 7 -2.31 10.26 -44.40
C PHE A 7 -1.94 11.44 -43.49
N LEU A 8 -2.92 11.90 -42.73
CA LEU A 8 -2.81 12.97 -41.75
C LEU A 8 -1.99 12.47 -40.56
N THR A 9 -0.73 12.88 -40.52
CA THR A 9 0.23 12.62 -39.46
C THR A 9 -0.22 13.30 -38.17
N ILE A 10 -0.91 12.57 -37.29
CA ILE A 10 -1.19 13.02 -35.92
C ILE A 10 0.10 12.86 -35.12
N TRP A 11 0.89 13.93 -35.09
CA TRP A 11 2.01 14.11 -34.18
C TRP A 11 1.43 14.31 -32.77
N PHE A 12 1.29 13.22 -32.03
CA PHE A 12 0.97 13.25 -30.59
C PHE A 12 2.18 13.86 -29.87
N LEU A 13 2.05 15.14 -29.47
CA LEU A 13 2.96 15.81 -28.55
C LEU A 13 2.99 15.00 -27.23
N ALA A 14 4.03 14.20 -27.03
CA ALA A 14 4.30 13.51 -25.78
C ALA A 14 4.85 14.52 -24.78
N CYS A 15 3.95 15.14 -23.99
CA CYS A 15 4.34 15.91 -22.81
C CYS A 15 4.74 14.93 -21.71
N PRO A 16 6.00 14.92 -21.21
CA PRO A 16 6.36 14.08 -20.09
C PRO A 16 5.64 14.60 -18.85
N VAL A 17 4.67 13.85 -18.35
CA VAL A 17 4.04 14.13 -17.06
C VAL A 17 5.09 13.91 -15.98
N VAL A 18 5.66 14.98 -15.46
CA VAL A 18 6.52 14.93 -14.26
C VAL A 18 5.61 14.62 -13.07
N GLN A 19 5.53 13.35 -12.70
CA GLN A 19 4.75 12.91 -11.55
C GLN A 19 5.59 13.11 -10.29
N ALA A 20 5.18 14.06 -9.45
CA ALA A 20 5.82 14.30 -8.16
C ALA A 20 5.79 13.02 -7.31
N ALA A 21 6.91 12.70 -6.66
CA ALA A 21 6.98 11.52 -5.80
C ALA A 21 5.90 11.61 -4.70
N PRO A 22 5.11 10.55 -4.49
CA PRO A 22 4.06 10.57 -3.47
C PRO A 22 4.67 10.82 -2.09
N GLY A 23 3.97 11.57 -1.24
CA GLY A 23 4.43 11.82 0.13
C GLY A 23 4.59 10.52 0.92
N LEU A 24 5.49 10.52 1.92
CA LEU A 24 5.79 9.35 2.74
C LEU A 24 4.54 8.68 3.34
N THR A 25 3.59 9.49 3.82
CA THR A 25 2.33 9.01 4.38
C THR A 25 1.51 8.21 3.37
N GLU A 26 1.38 8.70 2.14
CA GLU A 26 0.60 8.02 1.09
C GLU A 26 1.30 6.75 0.61
N GLN A 27 2.64 6.78 0.45
CA GLN A 27 3.41 5.57 0.15
C GLN A 27 3.24 4.52 1.26
N THR A 28 3.29 4.93 2.53
CA THR A 28 3.11 4.04 3.68
C THR A 28 1.72 3.42 3.67
N LYS A 29 0.66 4.21 3.40
CA LYS A 29 -0.71 3.67 3.27
C LYS A 29 -0.80 2.62 2.16
N GLN A 30 -0.22 2.87 1.00
CA GLN A 30 -0.24 1.94 -0.14
C GLN A 30 0.47 0.63 0.20
N VAL A 31 1.65 0.70 0.82
CA VAL A 31 2.41 -0.48 1.24
C VAL A 31 1.67 -1.25 2.34
N ALA A 32 1.15 -0.56 3.35
CA ALA A 32 0.35 -1.19 4.40
C ALA A 32 -0.90 -1.87 3.83
N HIS A 33 -1.59 -1.23 2.87
CA HIS A 33 -2.76 -1.83 2.21
C HIS A 33 -2.38 -3.10 1.43
N ALA A 34 -1.26 -3.08 0.69
CA ALA A 34 -0.77 -4.26 -0.01
C ALA A 34 -0.44 -5.40 0.96
N TYR A 35 0.20 -5.08 2.09
CA TYR A 35 0.49 -6.03 3.16
C TYR A 35 -0.79 -6.65 3.74
N LEU A 36 -1.80 -5.84 4.07
CA LEU A 36 -3.07 -6.33 4.64
C LEU A 36 -3.84 -7.24 3.67
N LYS A 37 -3.84 -6.93 2.37
CA LYS A 37 -4.43 -7.82 1.36
C LYS A 37 -3.77 -9.19 1.34
N GLU A 38 -2.45 -9.22 1.48
CA GLU A 38 -1.70 -10.47 1.53
C GLU A 38 -2.00 -11.25 2.82
N VAL A 39 -2.13 -10.56 3.97
CA VAL A 39 -2.59 -11.18 5.23
C VAL A 39 -3.96 -11.83 5.05
N VAL A 40 -4.93 -11.12 4.47
CA VAL A 40 -6.28 -11.65 4.20
C VAL A 40 -6.23 -12.90 3.32
N ARG A 41 -5.42 -12.86 2.25
CA ARG A 41 -5.21 -13.99 1.36
C ARG A 41 -4.64 -15.20 2.10
N GLN A 42 -3.67 -14.99 2.98
CA GLN A 42 -3.03 -16.07 3.76
C GLN A 42 -3.97 -16.67 4.81
N GLN A 43 -4.85 -15.86 5.38
CA GLN A 43 -5.83 -16.31 6.39
C GLN A 43 -7.10 -16.90 5.76
N GLY A 44 -7.23 -16.89 4.43
CA GLY A 44 -8.42 -17.40 3.73
C GLY A 44 -9.69 -16.60 4.05
N LEU A 45 -9.54 -15.33 4.45
CA LEU A 45 -10.67 -14.47 4.77
C LEU A 45 -11.32 -13.95 3.49
N SER A 46 -12.65 -13.88 3.47
CA SER A 46 -13.44 -13.30 2.39
C SER A 46 -14.05 -11.97 2.81
N TRP A 47 -14.30 -11.09 1.84
CA TRP A 47 -14.98 -9.80 2.06
C TRP A 47 -14.33 -8.96 3.16
N ALA A 48 -13.00 -8.78 3.07
CA ALA A 48 -12.27 -7.99 4.03
C ALA A 48 -12.24 -6.51 3.65
N ASP A 49 -12.69 -5.65 4.56
CA ASP A 49 -12.57 -4.21 4.49
C ASP A 49 -11.49 -3.72 5.45
N PHE A 50 -10.71 -2.72 5.02
CA PHE A 50 -9.60 -2.18 5.79
C PHE A 50 -9.77 -0.68 6.02
N THR A 51 -9.55 -0.25 7.26
CA THR A 51 -9.32 1.16 7.60
C THR A 51 -7.89 1.32 8.03
N ILE A 52 -7.11 2.17 7.35
CA ILE A 52 -5.68 2.37 7.60
C ILE A 52 -5.43 3.80 8.06
N GLN A 53 -4.81 3.94 9.23
CA GLN A 53 -4.38 5.22 9.79
C GLN A 53 -2.86 5.22 9.98
N VAL A 54 -2.18 6.14 9.30
CA VAL A 54 -0.76 6.39 9.52
C VAL A 54 -0.62 7.43 10.61
N LEU A 55 0.07 7.08 11.69
CA LEU A 55 0.31 8.02 12.79
C LEU A 55 1.48 8.96 12.42
N PRO A 56 1.47 10.20 12.94
CA PRO A 56 2.61 11.09 12.83
C PRO A 56 3.88 10.41 13.35
N ALA A 57 4.96 10.46 12.58
CA ALA A 57 6.25 9.96 13.02
C ALA A 57 6.78 10.84 14.18
N SER A 58 7.41 10.22 15.18
CA SER A 58 8.00 10.95 16.31
C SER A 58 9.20 11.82 15.88
N ARG A 59 9.88 11.41 14.81
CA ARG A 59 10.94 12.16 14.16
C ARG A 59 10.50 12.48 12.73
N ALA A 60 10.72 13.72 12.30
CA ALA A 60 10.53 14.09 10.91
C ALA A 60 11.40 13.21 10.01
N ALA A 61 10.77 12.58 9.02
CA ALA A 61 11.50 11.79 8.04
C ALA A 61 12.39 12.72 7.20
N THR A 62 13.58 12.23 6.86
CA THR A 62 14.45 12.93 5.92
C THR A 62 13.73 13.04 4.57
N PRO A 63 13.58 14.25 3.99
CA PRO A 63 12.93 14.40 2.71
C PRO A 63 13.73 13.67 1.63
N CYS A 64 12.99 12.97 0.78
CA CYS A 64 13.53 12.09 -0.23
C CYS A 64 13.11 12.57 -1.62
N ASN A 65 14.06 12.68 -2.55
CA ASN A 65 13.77 13.04 -3.94
C ASN A 65 13.31 11.83 -4.78
N GLN A 66 13.28 10.63 -4.17
CA GLN A 66 12.87 9.37 -4.76
C GLN A 66 11.84 8.70 -3.84
N SER A 67 11.17 7.65 -4.33
CA SER A 67 10.29 6.85 -3.48
C SER A 67 11.04 6.24 -2.31
N TYR A 68 10.39 6.22 -1.14
CA TYR A 68 10.95 5.60 0.05
C TYR A 68 10.95 4.08 -0.11
N GLN A 69 12.00 3.44 0.37
CA GLN A 69 12.02 1.99 0.57
C GLN A 69 11.38 1.73 1.93
N LEU A 70 10.19 1.13 1.92
CA LEU A 70 9.41 0.85 3.13
C LEU A 70 9.56 -0.63 3.47
N GLU A 71 10.10 -0.91 4.66
CA GLU A 71 10.24 -2.27 5.15
C GLU A 71 9.35 -2.51 6.38
N PRO A 72 8.61 -3.63 6.43
CA PRO A 72 7.86 -4.01 7.62
C PRO A 72 8.83 -4.47 8.72
N THR A 73 8.84 -3.77 9.85
CA THR A 73 9.72 -4.10 10.99
C THR A 73 8.98 -4.70 12.17
N ASP A 74 7.70 -4.41 12.35
CA ASP A 74 6.82 -5.16 13.27
C ASP A 74 5.38 -5.13 12.77
N THR A 75 4.83 -6.26 12.35
CA THR A 75 3.48 -6.35 11.78
C THR A 75 2.60 -7.39 12.46
N ARG A 76 2.99 -7.81 13.67
CA ARG A 76 2.30 -8.86 14.44
C ARG A 76 0.91 -8.42 14.92
N PHE A 77 0.74 -7.13 15.18
CA PHE A 77 -0.51 -6.55 15.65
C PHE A 77 -1.00 -5.48 14.68
N LEU A 78 -2.16 -5.70 14.05
CA LEU A 78 -2.74 -4.75 13.10
C LEU A 78 -3.04 -3.39 13.74
N SER A 79 -3.42 -3.39 15.02
CA SER A 79 -3.68 -2.17 15.80
C SER A 79 -2.44 -1.29 16.00
N ARG A 80 -1.23 -1.83 15.76
CA ARG A 80 0.05 -1.11 15.83
C ARG A 80 1.13 -1.82 15.03
N MET A 81 1.12 -1.62 13.72
CA MET A 81 2.20 -2.03 12.83
C MET A 81 3.29 -0.96 12.80
N ARG A 82 4.53 -1.38 12.56
CA ARG A 82 5.70 -0.52 12.37
C ARG A 82 6.35 -0.84 11.03
N PHE A 83 6.56 0.22 10.27
CA PHE A 83 7.33 0.22 9.04
C PHE A 83 8.51 1.16 9.21
N THR A 84 9.65 0.81 8.64
CA THR A 84 10.80 1.71 8.60
C THR A 84 10.99 2.17 7.17
N ALA A 85 10.98 3.48 6.99
CA ALA A 85 11.17 4.13 5.70
C ALA A 85 12.63 4.55 5.54
N TYR A 86 13.23 4.09 4.46
CA TYR A 86 14.59 4.43 4.07
C TYR A 86 14.57 5.27 2.81
N CYS A 87 15.46 6.26 2.78
CA CYS A 87 15.80 6.95 1.56
C CYS A 87 16.87 6.14 0.80
N PRO A 88 16.71 5.89 -0.51
CA PRO A 88 17.76 5.25 -1.30
C PRO A 88 19.10 5.96 -1.12
N GLY A 89 20.14 5.21 -0.75
CA GLY A 89 21.49 5.74 -0.49
C GLY A 89 21.69 6.37 0.90
N ASN A 90 20.67 6.38 1.77
CA ASN A 90 20.79 6.80 3.15
C ASN A 90 20.46 5.64 4.11
N PRO A 91 21.40 5.21 4.98
CA PRO A 91 21.16 4.14 5.94
C PRO A 91 20.23 4.55 7.10
N GLN A 92 19.96 5.84 7.28
CA GLN A 92 19.12 6.34 8.36
C GLN A 92 17.64 6.15 8.02
N GLY A 93 17.04 5.15 8.66
CA GLY A 93 15.60 4.89 8.58
C GLY A 93 14.77 5.80 9.48
N THR A 94 13.51 6.01 9.11
CA THR A 94 12.49 6.63 9.94
C THR A 94 11.38 5.64 10.24
N ASP A 95 11.12 5.40 11.51
CA ASP A 95 10.04 4.51 11.95
C ASP A 95 8.69 5.21 11.85
N ILE A 96 7.72 4.50 11.28
CA ILE A 96 6.35 4.95 11.07
C ILE A 96 5.43 3.92 11.70
N ILE A 97 4.49 4.40 12.50
CA ILE A 97 3.46 3.57 13.10
C ILE A 97 2.20 3.64 12.25
N VAL A 98 1.68 2.48 11.89
CA VAL A 98 0.44 2.32 11.12
C VAL A 98 -0.54 1.55 11.98
N ARG A 99 -1.75 2.08 12.13
CA ARG A 99 -2.87 1.35 12.71
C ARG A 99 -3.78 0.88 11.59
N ALA A 100 -4.23 -0.36 11.69
CA ALA A 100 -5.22 -0.90 10.80
C ALA A 100 -6.33 -1.57 11.60
N ASP A 101 -7.55 -1.29 11.18
CA ASP A 101 -8.75 -2.02 11.57
C ASP A 101 -9.22 -2.83 10.37
N MET A 102 -9.59 -4.09 10.62
CA MET A 102 -10.01 -5.04 9.60
C MET A 102 -11.34 -5.68 10.00
N SER A 103 -12.30 -5.62 9.09
CA SER A 103 -13.58 -6.31 9.19
C SER A 103 -13.64 -7.36 8.10
N ALA A 104 -14.08 -8.58 8.41
CA ALA A 104 -14.20 -9.66 7.44
C ALA A 104 -15.32 -10.63 7.84
N ASP A 105 -15.88 -11.32 6.84
CA ASP A 105 -16.86 -12.37 7.07
C ASP A 105 -16.16 -13.67 7.51
N VAL A 106 -16.68 -14.28 8.56
CA VAL A 106 -16.17 -15.54 9.11
C VAL A 106 -17.30 -16.55 9.30
N VAL A 107 -17.04 -17.82 8.97
CA VAL A 107 -17.99 -18.90 9.21
C VAL A 107 -17.98 -19.24 10.70
N THR A 108 -19.15 -19.17 11.31
CA THR A 108 -19.37 -19.55 12.71
C THR A 108 -20.42 -20.65 12.80
N ALA A 109 -20.37 -21.43 13.88
CA ALA A 109 -21.40 -22.41 14.15
C ALA A 109 -22.68 -21.70 14.62
N SER A 110 -23.78 -21.91 13.92
CA SER A 110 -25.10 -21.37 14.30
C SER A 110 -25.82 -22.21 15.37
N ARG A 111 -25.27 -23.38 15.69
CA ARG A 111 -25.75 -24.32 16.71
C ARG A 111 -24.58 -25.11 17.28
N ASP A 112 -24.81 -25.79 18.40
CA ASP A 112 -23.83 -26.67 19.00
C ASP A 112 -23.41 -27.78 18.03
N ILE A 113 -22.10 -28.04 17.99
CA ILE A 113 -21.51 -29.14 17.23
C ILE A 113 -21.00 -30.18 18.24
N ALA A 114 -21.62 -31.35 18.22
CA ALA A 114 -21.20 -32.46 19.07
C ALA A 114 -19.79 -32.92 18.67
N ALA A 115 -18.93 -33.21 19.65
CA ALA A 115 -17.59 -33.69 19.39
C ALA A 115 -17.62 -34.95 18.49
N GLY A 116 -16.82 -34.94 17.43
CA GLY A 116 -16.76 -36.04 16.45
C GLY A 116 -17.79 -35.95 15.31
N ARG A 117 -18.50 -34.83 15.15
CA ARG A 117 -19.29 -34.51 13.96
C ARG A 117 -18.80 -33.27 13.24
#